data_AF-A0A6L5X925-F1
#
_entry.id   AF-A0A6L5X925-F1
#
_cell.length_a   1.000
_cell.length_b   1.000
_cell.length_c   1.000
_cell.angle_alpha   90.00
_cell.angle_beta   90.00
_cell.angle_gamma   90.00
#
_symmetry.space_group_name_H-M   'P 1'
#
loop_
_entity.id
_entity.type
_entity.pdbx_description
1 polymer ?
#
loop_
_entity_poly.entity_id
_entity_poly.type
_entity_poly.pdbx_seq_one_letter_code
_entity_poly.pdbx_strand_id
1 'polypeptide(L)'
;MGYPMTKKELATVAGYSYRQLYNIDRDLPEGRKLFVKSEDGKYDLAIFVQKWVAYNISREASDDADIDTIKARHEKAKAEKTEIEVEKLKGQLVDVGEVKRLWGEIANTVMQNLIHLPSKLAPMLTMMDNTDVIADIIDREIRTVLEALSETPLPEDAAVQQDEETDEDE
;
A
#
# COMPACT_ATOMS: atom_id res chain seq x y z
N MET A 1 39.55 22.06 40.67
CA MET A 1 40.55 21.00 40.89
C MET A 1 40.14 19.83 40.01
N GLY A 2 40.64 19.79 38.78
CA GLY A 2 40.31 18.71 37.84
C GLY A 2 40.96 17.41 38.29
N TYR A 3 40.29 16.28 38.10
CA TYR A 3 40.91 14.98 38.34
C TYR A 3 41.51 14.49 37.01
N PRO A 4 42.84 14.56 36.83
CA PRO A 4 43.44 14.27 35.54
C PRO A 4 43.49 12.76 35.31
N MET A 5 42.71 12.29 34.34
CA MET A 5 42.59 10.88 33.95
C MET A 5 43.21 10.61 32.57
N THR A 6 43.54 9.35 32.31
CA THR A 6 43.86 8.85 30.98
C THR A 6 42.59 8.55 30.18
N LYS A 7 42.70 8.47 28.85
CA LYS A 7 41.54 8.11 28.01
C LYS A 7 40.94 6.74 28.33
N LYS A 8 41.76 5.79 28.81
CA LYS A 8 41.29 4.46 29.19
C LYS A 8 40.43 4.53 30.46
N GLU A 9 40.86 5.30 31.45
CA GLU A 9 40.09 5.50 32.69
C GLU A 9 38.79 6.26 32.42
N LEU A 10 38.80 7.28 31.56
CA LEU A 10 37.57 7.97 31.13
C LEU A 10 36.59 7.05 30.39
N ALA A 11 37.11 6.11 29.57
CA ALA A 11 36.27 5.10 28.93
C ALA A 11 35.59 4.19 29.96
N THR A 12 36.33 3.75 30.98
CA THR A 12 35.78 2.97 32.09
C THR A 12 34.70 3.75 32.84
N VAL A 13 34.90 5.04 33.12
CA VAL A 13 33.89 5.89 33.78
C VAL A 13 32.63 6.06 32.93
N ALA A 14 32.75 6.15 31.61
CA ALA A 14 31.61 6.20 30.70
C ALA A 14 30.90 4.83 30.52
N GLY A 15 31.47 3.73 31.04
CA GLY A 15 30.94 2.39 30.87
C GLY A 15 31.22 1.76 29.50
N TYR A 16 32.15 2.31 28.72
CA TYR A 16 32.48 1.83 27.37
C TYR A 16 33.91 1.27 27.30
N SER A 17 34.16 0.42 26.31
CA SER A 17 35.55 0.09 25.97
C SER A 17 36.26 1.32 25.39
N TYR A 18 37.58 1.41 25.59
CA TYR A 18 38.40 2.48 25.03
C TYR A 18 38.21 2.64 23.51
N ARG A 19 38.09 1.51 22.78
CA ARG A 19 37.90 1.51 21.32
C ARG A 19 36.55 2.11 20.92
N GLN A 20 35.48 1.79 21.65
CA GLN A 20 34.15 2.34 21.38
C GLN A 20 34.10 3.83 21.65
N LEU A 21 34.61 4.28 22.80
CA LEU A 21 34.63 5.71 23.14
C LEU A 21 35.53 6.51 22.19
N TYR A 22 36.64 5.93 21.73
CA TYR A 22 37.50 6.53 20.71
C TYR A 22 36.80 6.68 19.36
N ASN A 23 36.04 5.67 18.93
CA ASN A 23 35.27 5.76 17.68
C ASN A 23 34.19 6.86 17.77
N ILE A 24 33.45 6.90 18.89
CA ILE A 24 32.45 7.96 19.15
C ILE A 24 33.13 9.34 19.11
N ASP A 25 34.25 9.51 19.81
CA ASP A 25 34.98 10.78 19.82
C ASP A 25 35.53 11.15 18.43
N ARG A 26 36.02 10.18 17.64
CA ARG A 26 36.52 10.41 16.29
C ARG A 26 35.43 10.98 15.38
N ASP A 27 34.23 10.44 15.47
CA ASP A 27 33.12 10.78 14.59
C ASP A 27 32.40 12.08 15.02
N LEU A 28 32.75 12.64 16.20
CA LEU A 28 32.24 13.93 16.67
C LEU A 28 32.97 15.14 16.04
N PRO A 29 32.28 16.29 15.82
CA PRO A 29 32.90 17.54 15.38
C PRO A 29 33.93 18.08 16.38
N GLU A 30 34.92 18.86 15.90
CA GLU A 30 36.03 19.38 16.73
C GLU A 30 35.58 20.10 18.01
N GLY A 31 34.51 20.89 17.97
CA GLY A 31 33.97 21.59 19.15
C GLY A 31 33.29 20.67 20.18
N ARG A 32 32.86 19.47 19.78
CA ARG A 32 32.13 18.50 20.63
C ARG A 32 32.97 17.28 21.01
N LYS A 33 34.27 17.27 20.71
CA LYS A 33 35.18 16.21 21.16
C LYS A 33 35.09 16.02 22.67
N LEU A 34 34.97 14.76 23.07
CA LEU A 34 34.84 14.31 24.45
C LEU A 34 36.18 14.44 25.19
N PHE A 35 37.29 14.19 24.49
CA PHE A 35 38.63 14.26 25.07
C PHE A 35 39.24 15.66 24.95
N VAL A 36 39.23 16.43 26.04
CA VAL A 36 39.91 17.74 26.13
C VAL A 36 41.23 17.59 26.89
N LYS A 37 42.36 17.93 26.24
CA LYS A 37 43.70 17.85 26.84
C LYS A 37 43.88 18.97 27.87
N SER A 38 44.41 18.61 29.04
CA SER A 38 44.96 19.54 30.03
C SER A 38 46.45 19.79 29.79
N GLU A 39 47.02 20.79 30.45
CA GLU A 39 48.43 21.23 30.30
C GLU A 39 49.45 20.10 30.53
N ASP A 40 49.12 19.11 31.37
CA ASP A 40 49.97 17.95 31.67
C ASP A 40 49.79 16.75 30.70
N GLY A 41 49.07 16.93 29.59
CA GLY A 41 48.78 15.85 28.64
C GLY A 41 47.76 14.80 29.13
N LYS A 42 47.21 14.99 30.34
CA LYS A 42 46.09 14.22 30.90
C LYS A 42 44.73 14.89 30.56
N TYR A 43 43.62 14.21 30.80
CA TYR A 43 42.28 14.67 30.46
C TYR A 43 41.47 14.97 31.73
N ASP A 44 40.73 16.07 31.74
CA ASP A 44 39.90 16.43 32.89
C ASP A 44 38.59 15.64 32.91
N LEU A 45 38.36 14.88 33.98
CA LEU A 45 37.15 14.09 34.19
C LEU A 45 35.87 14.95 34.20
N ALA A 46 35.90 16.13 34.83
CA ALA A 46 34.71 16.97 34.97
C ALA A 46 34.24 17.49 33.61
N ILE A 47 35.19 17.93 32.77
CA ILE A 47 34.92 18.38 31.41
C ILE A 47 34.42 17.21 30.56
N PHE A 48 35.05 16.05 30.68
CA PHE A 48 34.63 14.85 29.95
C PHE A 48 33.18 14.45 30.28
N VAL A 49 32.80 14.40 31.56
CA VAL A 49 31.44 14.03 31.99
C VAL A 49 30.40 15.02 31.46
N GLN A 50 30.67 16.33 31.52
CA GLN A 50 29.75 17.34 30.99
C GLN A 50 29.52 17.16 29.48
N LYS A 51 30.58 16.93 28.72
CA LYS A 51 30.48 16.69 27.28
C LYS A 51 29.82 15.35 26.95
N TRP A 52 30.08 14.32 27.76
CA TRP A 52 29.46 13.01 27.62
C TRP A 52 27.93 13.06 27.86
N VAL A 53 27.49 13.78 28.89
CA VAL A 53 26.05 13.99 29.17
C VAL A 53 25.39 14.76 28.01
N ALA A 54 26.03 15.84 27.54
CA ALA A 54 25.51 16.62 26.41
C ALA A 54 25.39 15.78 25.12
N TYR A 55 26.36 14.90 24.86
CA TYR A 55 26.32 13.98 23.73
C TYR A 55 25.10 13.03 23.80
N ASN A 56 24.86 12.39 24.94
CA ASN A 56 23.74 11.46 25.09
C ASN A 56 22.38 12.14 24.94
N ILE A 57 22.20 13.32 25.55
CA ILE A 57 20.95 14.10 25.40
C ILE A 57 20.71 14.48 23.94
N SER A 58 21.76 14.90 23.22
CA SER A 58 21.63 15.23 21.80
C SER A 58 21.32 14.03 20.91
N ARG A 59 21.76 12.84 21.31
CA ARG A 59 21.50 11.59 20.60
C ARG A 59 20.05 11.15 20.79
N GLU A 60 19.56 11.15 22.02
CA GLU A 60 18.16 10.83 22.33
C GLU A 60 17.18 11.79 21.63
N ALA A 61 17.46 13.10 21.62
CA ALA A 61 16.64 14.07 20.90
C ALA A 61 16.63 13.86 19.37
N SER A 62 17.72 13.32 18.80
CA SER A 62 17.77 12.97 17.39
C SER A 62 16.98 11.70 17.07
N ASP A 63 17.04 10.69 17.96
CA ASP A 63 16.30 9.45 17.80
C ASP A 63 14.79 9.69 17.93
N ASP A 64 14.35 10.55 18.86
CA ASP A 64 12.94 10.94 18.99
C ASP A 64 12.42 11.68 17.76
N ALA A 65 13.22 12.60 17.20
CA ALA A 65 12.87 13.29 15.96
C ALA A 65 12.71 12.31 14.78
N ASP A 66 13.58 11.29 14.68
CA ASP A 66 13.48 10.27 13.62
C ASP A 66 12.23 9.40 13.81
N ILE A 67 11.92 8.99 15.05
CA ILE A 67 10.70 8.25 15.39
C ILE A 67 9.44 9.01 15.00
N ASP A 68 9.37 10.32 15.29
CA ASP A 68 8.21 11.14 14.94
C ASP A 68 8.05 11.29 13.43
N THR A 69 9.15 11.39 12.67
CA THR A 69 9.09 11.42 11.21
C THR A 69 8.60 10.10 10.61
N ILE A 70 9.02 8.97 11.18
CA ILE A 70 8.58 7.64 10.77
C ILE A 70 7.08 7.46 11.07
N LYS A 71 6.63 7.86 12.27
CA LYS A 71 5.20 7.84 12.64
C LYS A 71 4.36 8.69 11.70
N ALA A 72 4.79 9.91 11.40
CA ALA A 72 4.07 10.81 10.48
C ALA A 72 3.94 10.22 9.07
N ARG A 73 5.00 9.57 8.55
CA ARG A 73 4.94 8.85 7.26
C ARG A 73 3.97 7.68 7.29
N HIS A 74 3.99 6.89 8.36
CA HIS A 74 3.10 5.75 8.51
C HIS A 74 1.64 6.18 8.65
N GLU A 75 1.36 7.25 9.40
CA GLU A 75 0.03 7.83 9.54
C GLU A 75 -0.49 8.37 8.20
N LYS A 76 0.36 9.06 7.43
CA LYS A 76 0.00 9.50 6.07
C LYS A 76 -0.36 8.32 5.15
N ALA A 77 0.45 7.27 5.13
CA ALA A 77 0.17 6.07 4.33
C ALA A 77 -1.12 5.36 4.80
N LYS A 78 -1.40 5.37 6.10
CA LYS A 78 -2.64 4.83 6.65
C LYS A 78 -3.86 5.67 6.23
N ALA A 79 -3.72 7.00 6.23
CA ALA A 79 -4.75 7.93 5.77
C ALA A 79 -5.07 7.74 4.28
N GLU A 80 -4.04 7.64 3.43
CA GLU A 80 -4.17 7.35 2.00
C GLU A 80 -4.87 5.99 1.77
N LYS A 81 -4.52 4.96 2.55
CA LYS A 81 -5.20 3.66 2.50
C LYS A 81 -6.69 3.77 2.86
N THR A 82 -7.02 4.46 3.94
CA THR A 82 -8.43 4.66 4.33
C THR A 82 -9.20 5.49 3.32
N GLU A 83 -8.57 6.45 2.65
CA GLU A 83 -9.21 7.25 1.60
C GLU A 83 -9.58 6.38 0.40
N ILE A 84 -8.65 5.52 -0.06
CA ILE A 84 -8.91 4.53 -1.12
C ILE A 84 -10.04 3.56 -0.73
N GLU A 85 -10.07 3.09 0.52
CA GLU A 85 -11.13 2.22 1.03
C GLU A 85 -12.50 2.93 1.03
N VAL A 86 -12.54 4.21 1.43
CA VAL A 86 -13.75 5.04 1.39
C VAL A 86 -14.21 5.29 -0.05
N GLU A 87 -13.30 5.51 -1.00
CA GLU A 87 -13.64 5.68 -2.42
C GLU A 87 -14.17 4.39 -3.07
N LYS A 88 -13.62 3.23 -2.66
CA LYS A 88 -14.14 1.92 -3.06
C LYS A 88 -15.57 1.71 -2.56
N LEU A 89 -15.84 2.05 -1.29
CA LEU A 89 -17.19 1.95 -0.68
C LEU A 89 -18.21 2.91 -1.31
N LYS A 90 -17.75 4.03 -1.89
CA LYS A 90 -18.61 4.98 -2.62
C LYS A 90 -18.93 4.53 -4.06
N GLY A 91 -18.45 3.35 -4.49
CA GLY A 91 -18.65 2.83 -5.85
C GLY A 91 -17.85 3.57 -6.92
N GLN A 92 -16.86 4.39 -6.56
CA GLN A 92 -16.06 5.17 -7.51
C GLN A 92 -14.77 4.47 -7.95
N LEU A 93 -14.38 3.40 -7.25
CA LEU A 93 -13.21 2.59 -7.55
C LEU A 93 -13.64 1.14 -7.80
N VAL A 94 -13.48 0.67 -9.05
CA VAL A 94 -13.78 -0.71 -9.42
C VAL A 94 -12.46 -1.43 -9.73
N ASP A 95 -12.32 -2.67 -9.26
CA ASP A 95 -11.16 -3.49 -9.58
C ASP A 95 -11.12 -3.80 -11.09
N VAL A 96 -10.04 -3.41 -11.76
CA VAL A 96 -9.89 -3.58 -13.22
C VAL A 96 -9.92 -5.06 -13.62
N GLY A 97 -9.44 -5.95 -12.76
CA GLY A 97 -9.47 -7.40 -12.97
C GLY A 97 -10.89 -7.95 -12.90
N GLU A 98 -11.69 -7.48 -11.93
CA GLU A 98 -13.09 -7.85 -11.80
C GLU A 98 -13.94 -7.35 -12.98
N VAL A 99 -13.75 -6.09 -13.40
CA VAL A 99 -14.38 -5.53 -14.60
C VAL A 99 -14.03 -6.39 -15.81
N LYS A 100 -12.75 -6.72 -15.99
CA LYS A 100 -12.30 -7.53 -17.13
C LYS A 100 -12.89 -8.94 -17.13
N ARG A 101 -13.06 -9.56 -15.96
CA ARG A 101 -13.71 -10.87 -15.82
C ARG A 101 -15.17 -10.79 -16.23
N LEU A 102 -15.93 -9.86 -15.67
CA LEU A 102 -17.35 -9.68 -15.96
C LEU A 102 -17.59 -9.37 -17.43
N TRP A 103 -16.82 -8.44 -18.02
CA TRP A 103 -16.89 -8.17 -19.46
C TRP A 103 -16.48 -9.37 -20.32
N GLY A 104 -15.54 -10.20 -19.85
CA GLY A 104 -15.18 -11.45 -20.50
C GLY A 104 -16.32 -12.47 -20.50
N GLU A 105 -17.05 -12.60 -19.40
CA GLU A 105 -18.23 -13.47 -19.27
C GLU A 105 -19.37 -12.98 -20.17
N ILE A 106 -19.65 -11.67 -20.17
CA ILE A 106 -20.64 -11.06 -21.07
C ILE A 106 -20.25 -11.34 -22.54
N ALA A 107 -19.01 -11.04 -22.93
CA ALA A 107 -18.54 -11.25 -24.30
C ALA A 107 -18.60 -12.72 -24.74
N ASN A 108 -18.29 -13.66 -23.83
CA ASN A 108 -18.41 -15.08 -24.11
C ASN A 108 -19.87 -15.50 -24.31
N THR A 109 -20.79 -15.01 -23.49
CA THR A 109 -22.23 -15.27 -23.62
C THR A 109 -22.77 -14.74 -24.96
N VAL A 110 -22.40 -13.51 -25.34
CA VAL A 110 -22.71 -12.93 -26.66
C VAL A 110 -22.23 -13.85 -27.78
N MET A 111 -20.95 -14.24 -27.70
CA MET A 111 -20.32 -15.05 -28.74
C MET A 111 -21.01 -16.41 -28.89
N GLN A 112 -21.33 -17.08 -27.78
CA GLN A 112 -22.04 -18.36 -27.81
C GLN A 112 -23.43 -18.20 -28.43
N ASN A 113 -24.20 -17.19 -28.05
CA ASN A 113 -25.54 -16.97 -28.58
C ASN A 113 -25.52 -16.69 -30.10
N LEU A 114 -24.57 -15.87 -30.57
CA LEU A 114 -24.41 -15.59 -32.00
C LEU A 114 -23.98 -16.83 -32.81
N ILE A 115 -23.12 -17.69 -32.26
CA ILE A 115 -22.70 -18.93 -32.92
C ILE A 115 -23.85 -19.95 -33.00
N HIS A 116 -24.73 -20.00 -31.99
CA HIS A 116 -25.85 -20.93 -31.95
C HIS A 116 -27.03 -20.50 -32.83
N LEU A 117 -27.16 -19.21 -33.12
CA LEU A 117 -28.27 -18.63 -33.88
C LEU A 117 -28.43 -19.24 -35.29
N PRO A 118 -27.37 -19.40 -36.11
CA PRO A 118 -27.46 -20.09 -37.40
C PRO A 118 -27.95 -21.54 -37.29
N SER A 119 -27.46 -22.29 -36.30
CA SER A 119 -27.84 -23.69 -36.10
C SER A 119 -29.32 -23.82 -35.70
N LYS A 120 -29.87 -22.84 -34.99
CA LYS A 120 -31.29 -22.76 -34.62
C LYS A 120 -32.17 -22.36 -35.81
N LEU A 121 -31.73 -21.36 -36.58
CA LEU A 121 -32.51 -20.80 -37.69
C LEU A 121 -32.49 -21.69 -38.93
N ALA A 122 -31.37 -22.35 -39.23
CA ALA A 122 -31.21 -23.19 -40.43
C ALA A 122 -32.40 -24.15 -40.66
N PRO A 123 -32.81 -25.03 -39.72
CA PRO A 123 -33.93 -25.94 -39.94
C PRO A 123 -35.29 -25.24 -40.10
N MET A 124 -35.49 -24.06 -39.50
CA MET A 124 -36.73 -23.29 -39.63
C MET A 124 -36.85 -22.62 -41.00
N LEU A 125 -35.72 -22.20 -41.57
CA LEU A 125 -35.66 -21.48 -42.84
C LEU A 125 -35.64 -22.44 -44.06
N THR A 126 -35.21 -23.69 -43.90
CA THR A 126 -35.15 -24.68 -45.01
C THR A 126 -36.49 -24.93 -45.71
N MET A 127 -37.61 -24.71 -45.02
CA MET A 127 -38.96 -24.98 -45.54
C MET A 127 -39.73 -23.68 -45.91
N MET A 128 -39.03 -22.54 -45.97
CA MET A 128 -39.63 -21.23 -46.24
C MET A 128 -39.15 -20.69 -47.58
N ASP A 129 -40.10 -20.23 -48.39
CA ASP A 129 -39.83 -19.74 -49.76
C ASP A 129 -39.96 -18.21 -49.90
N ASN A 130 -40.50 -17.53 -48.87
CA ASN A 130 -40.70 -16.09 -48.87
C ASN A 130 -39.56 -15.37 -48.13
N THR A 131 -38.73 -14.66 -48.91
CA THR A 131 -37.59 -13.86 -48.41
C THR A 131 -37.95 -12.81 -47.36
N ASP A 132 -39.12 -12.17 -47.45
CA ASP A 132 -39.52 -11.14 -46.48
C ASP A 132 -39.79 -11.76 -45.10
N VAL A 133 -40.46 -12.93 -45.08
CA VAL A 133 -40.75 -13.68 -43.86
C VAL A 133 -39.47 -14.24 -43.23
N ILE A 134 -38.53 -14.69 -44.05
CA ILE A 134 -37.21 -15.16 -43.59
C ILE A 134 -36.45 -14.02 -42.92
N ALA A 135 -36.42 -12.83 -43.55
CA ALA A 135 -35.75 -11.66 -43.00
C ALA A 135 -36.36 -11.22 -41.65
N ASP A 136 -37.68 -11.21 -41.53
CA ASP A 136 -38.38 -10.88 -40.28
C ASP A 136 -38.06 -11.86 -39.14
N ILE A 137 -37.94 -13.16 -39.45
CA ILE A 137 -37.59 -14.18 -38.46
C ILE A 137 -36.15 -14.00 -37.97
N ILE A 138 -35.22 -13.72 -38.87
CA ILE A 138 -33.82 -13.47 -38.54
C ILE A 138 -33.71 -12.20 -37.68
N ASP A 139 -34.35 -11.09 -38.09
CA ASP A 139 -34.31 -9.81 -37.36
C ASP A 139 -34.87 -9.96 -35.94
N ARG A 140 -36.02 -10.64 -35.81
CA ARG A 140 -36.61 -10.91 -34.49
C ARG A 140 -35.68 -11.73 -33.61
N GLU A 141 -35.07 -12.79 -34.13
CA GLU A 141 -34.19 -13.66 -33.34
C GLU A 141 -32.92 -12.91 -32.89
N ILE A 142 -32.35 -12.07 -33.76
CA ILE A 142 -31.21 -11.20 -33.41
C ILE A 142 -31.60 -10.22 -32.30
N ARG A 143 -32.78 -9.59 -32.40
CA ARG A 143 -33.27 -8.65 -31.37
C ARG A 143 -33.49 -9.35 -30.03
N THR A 144 -34.07 -10.54 -30.01
CA THR A 144 -34.22 -11.33 -28.78
C THR A 144 -32.88 -11.62 -28.12
N VAL A 145 -31.86 -11.98 -28.91
CA VAL A 145 -30.51 -12.20 -28.38
C VAL A 145 -29.90 -10.90 -27.84
N LEU A 146 -30.09 -9.77 -28.53
CA LEU A 146 -29.62 -8.46 -28.08
C LEU A 146 -30.34 -7.96 -26.82
N GLU A 147 -31.64 -8.23 -26.68
CA GLU A 147 -32.42 -7.93 -25.47
C GLU A 147 -31.92 -8.75 -24.28
N ALA A 148 -31.72 -10.06 -24.45
CA ALA A 148 -31.14 -10.93 -23.42
C ALA A 148 -29.72 -10.49 -22.99
N LEU A 149 -28.96 -9.85 -23.89
CA LEU A 149 -27.65 -9.27 -23.58
C LEU A 149 -27.76 -7.96 -22.81
N SER A 150 -28.79 -7.15 -23.08
CA SER A 150 -29.04 -5.92 -22.33
C SER A 150 -29.52 -6.16 -20.90
N GLU A 151 -30.14 -7.31 -20.65
CA GLU A 151 -30.60 -7.75 -19.33
C GLU A 151 -29.49 -8.42 -18.50
N THR A 152 -28.26 -8.54 -19.03
CA THR A 152 -27.16 -9.10 -18.24
C THR A 152 -26.80 -8.11 -17.11
N PRO A 153 -26.90 -8.52 -15.83
CA PRO A 153 -26.82 -7.61 -14.70
C PRO A 153 -25.49 -6.87 -14.67
N LEU A 154 -25.56 -5.56 -14.43
CA LEU A 154 -24.37 -4.73 -14.23
C LEU A 154 -23.71 -5.09 -12.89
N PRO A 155 -22.39 -4.89 -12.76
CA PRO A 155 -21.65 -5.21 -11.53
C PRO A 155 -22.23 -4.56 -10.26
N GLU A 156 -22.88 -3.40 -10.40
CA GLU A 156 -23.48 -2.66 -9.30
C GLU A 156 -24.68 -3.42 -8.67
N ASP A 157 -25.44 -4.18 -9.46
CA ASP A 157 -26.59 -4.96 -8.97
C ASP A 157 -26.19 -6.30 -8.34
N ALA A 158 -25.01 -6.82 -8.71
CA ALA A 158 -24.47 -8.07 -8.17
C ALA A 158 -23.78 -7.88 -6.79
N ALA A 159 -23.24 -6.68 -6.53
CA ALA A 159 -22.66 -6.34 -5.23
C ALA A 159 -23.72 -6.17 -4.15
N VAL A 160 -24.87 -5.56 -4.48
CA VAL A 160 -26.01 -5.40 -3.55
C VAL A 160 -26.59 -6.74 -3.11
N GLN A 161 -26.61 -7.73 -4.01
CA GLN A 161 -27.13 -9.07 -3.70
C GLN A 161 -26.20 -9.88 -2.76
N GLN A 162 -24.89 -9.66 -2.82
CA GLN A 162 -23.95 -10.34 -1.91
C GLN A 162 -23.96 -9.76 -0.48
N ASP A 163 -24.19 -8.46 -0.35
CA ASP A 163 -24.31 -7.80 0.95
C ASP A 163 -25.67 -8.13 1.61
N GLU A 164 -26.77 -8.28 0.85
CA GLU A 164 -28.07 -8.67 1.43
C GLU A 164 -28.13 -10.14 1.87
N GLU A 165 -27.45 -11.08 1.18
CA GLU A 165 -27.40 -12.49 1.60
C GLU A 165 -26.52 -12.74 2.84
N THR A 166 -25.62 -11.81 3.20
CA THR A 166 -24.74 -11.97 4.38
C THR A 166 -25.34 -11.46 5.69
N ASP A 167 -26.39 -10.65 5.62
CA ASP A 167 -27.07 -10.08 6.80
C ASP A 167 -28.29 -10.90 7.28
N GLU A 168 -28.73 -11.95 6.54
CA GLU A 168 -29.89 -12.79 6.93
C GLU A 168 -29.52 -14.02 7.80
N ASP A 169 -28.23 -14.27 8.05
CA ASP A 169 -27.73 -15.44 8.79
C ASP A 169 -27.12 -15.12 10.19
N GLU A 170 -27.64 -14.11 10.92
CA GLU A 170 -27.40 -13.92 12.39
C GLU A 170 -28.65 -14.12 13.26
#